data_AF-A0A7X5WPJ2-F1
#
_entry.id   AF-A0A7X5WPJ2-F1
#
_cell.length_a   1.000
_cell.length_b   1.000
_cell.length_c   1.000
_cell.angle_alpha   90.00
_cell.angle_beta   90.00
_cell.angle_gamma   90.00
#
_symmetry.space_group_name_H-M   'P 1'
#
loop_
_entity.id
_entity.type
_entity.pdbx_description
1 polymer ?
#
loop_
_entity_poly.entity_id
_entity_poly.type
_entity_poly.pdbx_seq_one_letter_code
_entity_poly.pdbx_strand_id
1 'polypeptide(L)'
;MVHLGPLPGSPAAAPIDATIGRAVDDARALGEAGFDALMVENFGDAPFFADAVPAVTATAMTRVVTELAAATDLPIGVNVLRNDGLTAV
;
A
#
# COMPACT_ATOMS: atom_id res chain seq x y z
N MET A 1 0.16 -10.39 2.48
CA MET A 1 -0.39 -9.13 1.91
C MET A 1 -0.07 -8.04 2.89
N VAL A 2 0.38 -6.88 2.41
CA VAL A 2 0.65 -5.69 3.21
C VAL A 2 -0.55 -4.77 3.05
N HIS A 3 -1.40 -4.72 4.07
CA HIS A 3 -2.57 -3.84 4.07
C HIS A 3 -2.19 -2.48 4.62
N LEU A 4 -2.35 -1.45 3.80
CA LEU A 4 -2.04 -0.09 4.21
C LEU A 4 -3.12 0.43 5.17
N GLY A 5 -2.69 1.24 6.13
CA GLY A 5 -3.60 2.10 6.88
C GLY A 5 -4.20 3.20 5.99
N PRO A 6 -5.12 4.01 6.53
CA PRO A 6 -5.75 5.10 5.78
C PRO A 6 -4.71 6.08 5.23
N LEU A 7 -4.70 6.25 3.91
CA LEU A 7 -3.78 7.12 3.18
C LEU A 7 -4.25 8.58 3.19
N PRO A 8 -3.36 9.54 2.87
CA PRO A 8 -3.76 10.91 2.62
C PRO A 8 -4.96 10.99 1.66
N GLY A 9 -5.99 11.73 2.05
CA GLY A 9 -7.27 11.82 1.33
C GLY A 9 -8.38 10.96 1.94
N SER A 10 -8.05 9.95 2.74
CA SER A 10 -9.03 9.13 3.47
C SER A 10 -9.50 9.81 4.77
N PRO A 11 -10.76 9.62 5.21
CA PRO A 11 -11.29 10.28 6.42
C PRO A 11 -10.48 10.02 7.69
N ALA A 12 -9.88 8.84 7.82
CA ALA A 12 -9.09 8.42 8.98
C ALA A 12 -7.57 8.54 8.75
N ALA A 13 -7.15 9.35 7.77
CA ALA A 13 -5.74 9.50 7.40
C ALA A 13 -4.86 9.85 8.61
N ALA A 14 -3.77 9.10 8.75
CA ALA A 14 -2.66 9.45 9.62
C ALA A 14 -1.52 10.09 8.80
N PRO A 15 -0.49 10.69 9.43
CA PRO A 15 0.72 11.07 8.72
C PRO A 15 1.28 9.88 7.93
N ILE A 16 1.64 10.11 6.66
CA ILE A 16 2.02 9.03 5.72
C ILE A 16 3.18 8.17 6.27
N ASP A 17 4.11 8.77 7.00
CA ASP A 17 5.25 8.08 7.61
C ASP A 17 4.82 7.00 8.61
N ALA A 18 3.68 7.17 9.29
CA ALA A 18 3.14 6.15 10.18
C ALA A 18 2.58 4.94 9.41
N THR A 19 2.02 5.16 8.21
CA THR A 19 1.59 4.08 7.32
C THR A 19 2.79 3.38 6.69
N ILE A 20 3.82 4.13 6.28
CA ILE A 20 5.07 3.58 5.74
C ILE A 20 5.76 2.70 6.79
N GLY A 21 5.91 3.18 8.03
CA GLY A 21 6.56 2.42 9.10
C GLY A 21 5.90 1.06 9.33
N ARG A 22 4.57 1.04 9.46
CA ARG A 22 3.81 -0.22 9.60
C ARG A 22 3.95 -1.13 8.38
N ALA A 23 3.88 -0.56 7.17
CA ALA A 23 4.03 -1.35 5.95
C ALA A 23 5.42 -2.00 5.84
N VAL A 24 6.48 -1.30 6.25
CA VAL A 24 7.84 -1.85 6.30
C VAL A 24 7.96 -2.97 7.33
N ASP A 25 7.36 -2.80 8.50
CA ASP A 25 7.35 -3.84 9.54
C ASP A 25 6.61 -5.10 9.05
N ASP A 26 5.45 -4.94 8.39
CA ASP A 26 4.71 -6.04 7.78
C ASP A 26 5.51 -6.73 6.66
N ALA A 27 6.17 -5.96 5.79
CA ALA A 27 7.00 -6.48 4.72
C ALA A 27 8.18 -7.32 5.23
N ARG A 28 8.84 -6.87 6.31
CA ARG A 28 9.90 -7.63 6.98
C ARG A 28 9.37 -8.91 7.58
N ALA A 29 8.26 -8.84 8.32
CA ALA A 29 7.64 -10.01 8.93
C ALA A 29 7.24 -11.06 7.88
N LEU A 30 6.69 -10.63 6.74
CA LEU A 30 6.36 -11.53 5.62
C LEU A 30 7.62 -12.14 4.98
N GLY A 31 8.70 -11.36 4.82
CA GLY A 31 9.96 -11.90 4.32
C GLY A 31 10.60 -12.91 5.27
N GLU A 32 10.62 -12.63 6.58
CA GLU A 32 11.11 -13.55 7.61
C GLU A 32 10.28 -14.83 7.70
N ALA A 33 8.97 -14.74 7.43
CA ALA A 33 8.07 -15.89 7.36
C ALA A 33 8.26 -16.73 6.08
N GLY A 34 9.12 -16.32 5.15
CA GLY A 34 9.47 -17.08 3.95
C GLY A 34 8.49 -16.92 2.77
N PHE A 35 7.74 -15.80 2.71
CA PHE A 35 6.93 -15.49 1.53
C PHE A 35 7.80 -15.05 0.35
N ASP A 36 7.48 -15.53 -0.85
CA ASP A 36 8.25 -15.26 -2.07
C ASP A 36 8.03 -13.85 -2.66
N ALA A 37 6.93 -13.19 -2.29
CA ALA A 37 6.54 -11.88 -2.83
C ALA A 37 5.60 -11.13 -1.88
N LEU A 38 5.50 -9.82 -2.07
CA LEU A 38 4.58 -8.93 -1.37
C LEU A 38 3.46 -8.47 -2.30
N MET A 39 2.26 -8.30 -1.74
CA MET A 39 1.13 -7.63 -2.41
C MET A 39 0.69 -6.48 -1.52
N VAL A 40 0.75 -5.25 -2.01
CA VAL A 40 0.41 -4.03 -1.28
C VAL A 40 -0.98 -3.58 -1.67
N GLU A 41 -1.85 -3.32 -0.69
CA GLU A 41 -3.25 -2.96 -0.92
C GLU A 41 -3.69 -1.78 -0.05
N ASN A 42 -4.44 -0.83 -0.60
CA ASN A 42 -4.99 0.32 0.14
C ASN A 42 -6.25 -0.01 0.95
N PHE A 43 -6.25 -1.14 1.67
CA PHE A 43 -7.41 -1.64 2.41
C PHE A 43 -7.94 -0.68 3.49
N GLY A 44 -7.06 0.16 4.06
CA GLY A 44 -7.43 1.16 5.07
C GLY A 44 -8.15 2.41 4.54
N ASP A 45 -8.28 2.59 3.23
CA ASP A 45 -8.91 3.77 2.62
C ASP A 45 -10.45 3.75 2.65
N ALA A 46 -11.05 3.31 3.76
CA ALA A 46 -12.49 3.33 3.89
C ALA A 46 -13.02 4.78 4.04
N PRO A 47 -14.09 5.17 3.31
CA PRO A 47 -14.84 4.42 2.31
C PRO A 47 -14.16 4.37 0.93
N PHE A 48 -14.38 3.28 0.20
CA PHE A 48 -13.70 3.00 -1.07
C PHE A 48 -14.36 3.64 -2.29
N PHE A 49 -13.56 4.09 -3.25
CA PHE A 49 -14.02 4.51 -4.57
C PHE A 49 -14.44 3.30 -5.41
N ALA A 50 -15.52 3.44 -6.18
CA ALA A 50 -16.08 2.32 -6.95
C ALA A 50 -15.29 2.02 -8.23
N ASP A 51 -14.77 3.07 -8.87
CA ASP A 51 -14.17 2.98 -10.21
C ASP A 51 -12.67 3.31 -10.18
N ALA A 52 -12.32 4.58 -9.92
CA ALA A 52 -10.94 5.05 -9.90
C ALA A 52 -10.63 5.80 -8.60
N VAL A 53 -9.44 5.59 -8.06
CA VAL A 53 -8.97 6.33 -6.89
C VAL A 53 -8.50 7.72 -7.30
N PRO A 54 -8.60 8.73 -6.41
CA PRO A 54 -8.06 10.05 -6.69
C PRO A 54 -6.53 9.99 -6.77
N ALA A 55 -5.93 10.96 -7.47
CA ALA A 55 -4.48 11.05 -7.63
C ALA A 55 -3.70 11.05 -6.30
N VAL A 56 -4.31 11.55 -5.22
CA VAL A 56 -3.70 11.52 -3.88
C VAL A 56 -3.48 10.10 -3.36
N THR A 57 -4.43 9.19 -3.59
CA THR A 57 -4.32 7.77 -3.21
C THR A 57 -3.22 7.10 -4.03
N ALA A 58 -3.25 7.27 -5.36
CA ALA A 58 -2.21 6.74 -6.25
C ALA A 58 -0.81 7.23 -5.83
N THR A 59 -0.67 8.54 -5.58
CA THR A 59 0.60 9.15 -5.15
C THR A 59 1.07 8.59 -3.80
N ALA A 60 0.16 8.43 -2.84
CA ALA A 60 0.48 7.86 -1.54
C ALA A 60 0.89 6.39 -1.61
N MET A 61 0.20 5.59 -2.43
CA MET A 61 0.58 4.20 -2.69
C MET A 61 1.96 4.10 -3.34
N THR A 62 2.24 4.91 -4.37
CA THR A 62 3.57 4.99 -5.00
C THR A 62 4.65 5.31 -3.99
N ARG A 63 4.40 6.26 -3.08
CA ARG A 63 5.33 6.61 -2.01
C ARG A 63 5.61 5.41 -1.09
N VAL A 64 4.57 4.70 -0.65
CA VAL A 64 4.74 3.52 0.22
C VAL A 64 5.51 2.40 -0.49
N VAL A 65 5.13 2.06 -1.73
CA VAL A 65 5.79 1.01 -2.52
C VAL A 65 7.26 1.34 -2.76
N THR A 66 7.60 2.61 -3.00
CA THR A 66 9.00 3.05 -3.16
C THR A 66 9.84 2.77 -1.90
N GLU A 67 9.29 3.05 -0.72
CA GLU A 67 9.98 2.79 0.56
C GLU A 67 10.09 1.29 0.85
N LEU A 68 9.06 0.49 0.49
CA LEU A 68 9.12 -0.96 0.60
C LEU A 68 10.18 -1.57 -0.32
N ALA A 69 10.27 -1.10 -1.57
CA ALA A 69 11.29 -1.55 -2.52
C ALA A 69 12.72 -1.21 -2.06
N ALA A 70 12.90 -0.19 -1.22
CA ALA A 70 14.18 0.11 -0.59
C ALA A 70 14.46 -0.75 0.67
N ALA A 71 13.43 -1.35 1.26
CA ALA A 71 13.51 -2.10 2.53
C ALA A 71 13.57 -3.63 2.35
N THR A 72 13.29 -4.15 1.16
CA THR A 72 13.31 -5.60 0.87
C THR A 72 13.64 -5.89 -0.59
N ASP A 73 14.22 -7.07 -0.84
CA ASP A 73 14.50 -7.59 -2.19
C ASP A 73 13.33 -8.42 -2.77
N LEU A 74 12.25 -8.61 -2.01
CA LEU A 74 11.08 -9.35 -2.47
C LEU A 74 10.36 -8.61 -3.61
N PRO A 75 9.91 -9.30 -4.66
CA PRO A 75 9.03 -8.72 -5.66
C PRO A 75 7.75 -8.13 -5.03
N ILE A 76 7.33 -6.96 -5.51
CA ILE A 76 6.17 -6.24 -4.99
C ILE A 76 5.11 -6.14 -6.09
N GLY A 77 3.92 -6.67 -5.81
CA GLY A 77 2.70 -6.38 -6.55
C GLY A 77 1.88 -5.29 -5.86
N VAL A 78 1.07 -4.58 -6.64
CA VAL A 78 0.14 -3.54 -6.15
C VAL A 78 -1.29 -3.95 -6.46
N ASN A 79 -2.17 -3.83 -5.47
CA ASN A 79 -3.61 -3.97 -5.62
C ASN A 79 -4.28 -2.66 -5.21
N VAL A 80 -4.82 -1.94 -6.20
CA VAL A 80 -5.68 -0.77 -5.93
C VAL A 80 -7.11 -1.28 -5.79
N LEU A 81 -7.66 -1.14 -4.58
CA LEU A 81 -8.87 -1.82 -4.16
C LEU A 81 -10.10 -1.44 -5.02
N ARG A 82 -11.01 -2.40 -5.21
CA ARG A 82 -12.15 -2.41 -6.17
C ARG A 82 -11.73 -2.62 -7.61
N ASN A 83 -11.99 -1.67 -8.49
CA ASN A 83 -11.99 -1.87 -9.94
C ASN A 83 -10.94 -1.02 -10.68
N ASP A 84 -10.01 -0.40 -9.94
CA ASP A 84 -9.00 0.49 -10.52
C ASP A 84 -7.69 -0.22 -10.86
N GLY A 85 -7.78 -1.26 -11.70
CA GLY A 85 -6.60 -2.02 -12.12
C GLY A 85 -5.60 -1.20 -12.93
N LEU A 86 -6.02 -0.09 -13.55
CA LEU A 86 -5.14 0.77 -14.33
C LEU A 86 -4.18 1.58 -13.46
N THR A 87 -4.62 2.02 -12.28
CA THR A 87 -3.75 2.72 -11.33
C THR A 87 -2.69 1.81 -10.70
N ALA A 88 -2.87 0.48 -10.75
CA ALA A 88 -1.94 -0.49 -10.18
C ALA A 88 -0.69 -0.78 -11.04
N VAL A 89 -0.57 -0.17 -12.24
CA VAL A 89 0.46 -0.48 -13.26
C VAL A 89 1.45 0.67 -13.45
#